data_AF-A0A2D9RPZ0-F1
#
_entry.id   AF-A0A2D9RPZ0-F1
#
_cell.length_a   1.000
_cell.length_b   1.000
_cell.length_c   1.000
_cell.angle_alpha   90.00
_cell.angle_beta   90.00
_cell.angle_gamma   90.00
#
_symmetry.space_group_name_H-M   'P 1'
#
loop_
_entity.id
_entity.type
_entity.pdbx_description
1 polymer ?
#
loop_
_entity_poly.entity_id
_entity_poly.type
_entity_poly.pdbx_seq_one_letter_code
_entity_poly.pdbx_strand_id
1 'polypeptide(L)'
;MYLIPLALIIGAAVGLFVRGSTDYLLATRLVFWPIPVVGVALQALVGSGLGVPFPTLLTVISMALIATTCALNLHLTGASIVLIGTVLNLIPLVLNGYVPVTVDAVVGAGIADAGSIDLVRLSA
;
A
#
# COMPACT_ATOMS: atom_id res chain seq x y z
N MET A 1 -1.08 15.71 -5.02
CA MET A 1 -1.87 14.76 -5.85
C MET A 1 -1.21 14.36 -7.18
N TYR A 2 -0.14 15.02 -7.67
CA TYR A 2 0.49 14.68 -8.96
C TYR A 2 1.71 13.73 -8.89
N LEU A 3 2.22 13.44 -7.69
CA LEU A 3 3.42 12.60 -7.52
C LEU A 3 3.23 11.16 -8.02
N ILE A 4 2.05 10.59 -7.78
CA ILE A 4 1.73 9.21 -8.19
C ILE A 4 1.70 9.08 -9.73
N PRO A 5 0.94 9.89 -10.49
CA PRO A 5 0.95 9.80 -11.94
C PRO A 5 2.31 10.15 -12.53
N LEU A 6 3.04 11.12 -11.96
CA LEU A 6 4.39 11.45 -12.41
C LEU A 6 5.37 10.28 -12.22
N ALA A 7 5.35 9.63 -11.07
CA ALA A 7 6.17 8.45 -10.79
C ALA A 7 5.85 7.29 -11.74
N LEU A 8 4.57 7.08 -12.07
CA LEU A 8 4.14 6.09 -13.07
C LEU A 8 4.71 6.41 -14.46
N ILE A 9 4.61 7.66 -14.91
CA ILE A 9 5.12 8.09 -16.23
C ILE A 9 6.64 7.91 -16.30
N ILE A 10 7.36 8.35 -15.26
CA ILE A 10 8.83 8.22 -15.21
C ILE A 10 9.23 6.75 -15.17
N GLY A 11 8.58 5.93 -14.35
CA GLY A 11 8.85 4.49 -14.27
C GLY A 11 8.61 3.77 -15.60
N ALA A 12 7.52 4.09 -16.29
CA ALA A 12 7.21 3.54 -17.61
C ALA A 12 8.24 3.98 -18.66
N ALA A 13 8.59 5.27 -18.68
CA ALA A 13 9.59 5.80 -19.61
C ALA A 13 10.97 5.13 -19.40
N VAL A 14 11.43 5.01 -18.15
CA VAL A 14 12.69 4.34 -17.81
C VAL A 14 12.65 2.86 -18.17
N GLY A 15 11.55 2.16 -17.88
CA GLY A 15 11.39 0.74 -18.22
C GLY A 15 11.43 0.47 -19.73
N LEU A 16 10.81 1.35 -20.52
CA LEU A 16 10.85 1.28 -21.99
C LEU A 16 12.24 1.62 -22.53
N PHE A 17 12.96 2.58 -21.95
CA PHE A 17 14.30 2.96 -22.41
C PHE A 17 15.38 1.91 -22.13
N VAL A 18 15.30 1.19 -21.00
CA VAL A 18 16.37 0.27 -20.57
C VAL A 18 16.28 -1.11 -21.24
N ARG A 19 15.08 -1.61 -21.54
CA ARG A 19 14.91 -2.99 -22.03
C ARG A 19 13.70 -3.17 -22.98
N GLY A 20 13.25 -2.08 -23.58
CA GLY A 20 11.94 -1.92 -24.21
C GLY A 20 11.54 -2.96 -25.24
N SER A 21 10.66 -3.86 -24.83
CA SER A 21 9.59 -4.36 -25.69
C SER A 21 8.34 -4.59 -24.83
N THR A 22 7.20 -4.10 -25.31
CA THR A 22 5.87 -4.38 -24.75
C THR A 22 5.53 -5.87 -24.80
N ASP A 23 6.24 -6.64 -25.62
CA ASP A 23 6.05 -8.09 -25.74
C ASP A 23 6.45 -8.80 -24.44
N TYR A 24 7.42 -8.26 -23.69
CA TYR A 24 7.76 -8.79 -22.36
C TYR A 24 6.64 -8.59 -21.34
N LEU A 25 5.85 -7.51 -21.44
CA LEU A 25 4.68 -7.30 -20.57
C LEU A 25 3.59 -8.34 -20.84
N LEU A 26 3.31 -8.62 -22.12
CA LEU A 26 2.33 -9.63 -22.55
C LEU A 26 2.82 -11.07 -22.29
N ALA A 27 4.12 -11.32 -22.34
CA ALA A 27 4.72 -12.62 -22.06
C ALA A 27 4.94 -12.88 -20.56
N THR A 28 4.83 -11.85 -19.70
CA THR A 28 5.00 -12.00 -18.25
C THR A 28 3.82 -12.78 -17.68
N ARG A 29 4.07 -14.05 -17.34
CA ARG A 29 3.13 -14.87 -16.60
C ARG A 29 3.36 -14.68 -15.10
N LEU A 30 2.50 -13.88 -14.47
CA LEU A 30 2.49 -13.81 -13.01
C LEU A 30 1.87 -15.11 -12.45
N VAL A 31 2.69 -15.87 -11.73
CA VAL A 31 2.22 -17.08 -11.07
C VAL A 31 1.32 -16.66 -9.90
N PHE A 32 0.10 -17.20 -9.84
CA PHE A 32 -0.93 -16.86 -8.83
C PHE A 32 -1.42 -15.40 -8.84
N TRP A 33 -1.59 -14.80 -10.02
CA TRP A 33 -2.14 -13.45 -10.18
C TRP A 33 -3.44 -13.10 -9.42
N PRO A 34 -4.37 -14.03 -9.09
CA PRO A 34 -5.57 -13.67 -8.33
C PRO A 34 -5.26 -13.26 -6.88
N ILE A 35 -4.19 -13.79 -6.29
CA ILE A 35 -3.82 -13.52 -4.89
C ILE A 35 -3.51 -12.03 -4.64
N PRO A 36 -2.63 -11.37 -5.42
CA PRO A 36 -2.35 -9.95 -5.23
C PRO A 36 -3.55 -9.08 -5.60
N VAL A 37 -4.42 -9.50 -6.51
CA VAL A 37 -5.68 -8.80 -6.80
C VAL A 37 -6.59 -8.78 -5.58
N VAL A 38 -6.74 -9.92 -4.89
CA VAL A 38 -7.49 -9.99 -3.63
C VAL A 38 -6.85 -9.12 -2.56
N GLY A 39 -5.52 -9.14 -2.41
CA GLY A 39 -4.81 -8.25 -1.49
C GLY A 39 -5.10 -6.77 -1.78
N VAL A 40 -4.96 -6.32 -3.03
CA VAL A 40 -5.25 -4.94 -3.42
C VAL A 40 -6.71 -4.57 -3.16
N ALA A 41 -7.66 -5.46 -3.46
CA ALA A 41 -9.08 -5.24 -3.18
C ALA A 41 -9.34 -5.08 -1.67
N LEU A 42 -8.69 -5.88 -0.83
CA LEU A 42 -8.77 -5.75 0.63
C LEU A 42 -8.22 -4.40 1.12
N GLN A 43 -7.11 -3.91 0.56
CA GLN A 43 -6.63 -2.56 0.92
C GLN A 43 -7.58 -1.46 0.50
N ALA A 44 -8.17 -1.56 -0.70
CA ALA A 44 -9.16 -0.62 -1.17
C ALA A 44 -10.40 -0.62 -0.26
N LEU A 45 -10.83 -1.80 0.20
CA LEU A 45 -11.93 -1.94 1.14
C LEU A 45 -11.61 -1.28 2.49
N VAL A 46 -10.44 -1.53 3.06
CA VAL A 46 -10.02 -0.88 4.33
C VAL A 46 -9.91 0.64 4.16
N GLY A 47 -9.38 1.12 3.03
CA GLY A 47 -9.24 2.54 2.73
C GLY A 47 -10.56 3.26 2.37
N SER A 48 -11.63 2.53 2.08
CA SER A 48 -12.92 3.11 1.67
C SER A 48 -13.71 3.77 2.80
N GLY A 49 -13.33 3.53 4.06
CA GLY A 49 -14.04 4.06 5.22
C GLY A 49 -15.38 3.35 5.54
N LEU A 50 -15.68 2.22 4.88
CA LEU A 50 -16.93 1.45 5.04
C LEU A 50 -17.12 0.76 6.42
N GLY A 51 -16.46 1.20 7.49
CA GLY A 51 -16.66 0.63 8.83
C GLY A 51 -16.28 -0.86 8.91
N VAL A 52 -15.16 -1.24 8.29
CA VAL A 52 -14.73 -2.63 8.18
C VAL A 52 -14.26 -3.16 9.55
N PRO A 53 -14.71 -4.35 10.00
CA PRO A 53 -14.24 -4.94 11.25
C PRO A 53 -12.75 -5.32 11.17
N PHE A 54 -12.00 -5.01 12.22
CA PHE A 54 -10.56 -5.31 12.36
C PHE A 54 -9.69 -4.81 11.17
N PRO A 55 -9.70 -3.49 10.87
CA PRO A 55 -9.03 -2.95 9.68
C PRO A 55 -7.51 -3.21 9.68
N THR A 56 -6.85 -3.19 10.85
CA THR A 56 -5.42 -3.47 10.96
C THR A 56 -5.07 -4.89 10.55
N LEU A 57 -5.89 -5.86 10.99
CA LEU A 57 -5.66 -7.29 10.71
C LEU A 57 -5.88 -7.59 9.23
N LEU A 58 -6.90 -6.97 8.60
CA LEU A 58 -7.12 -7.06 7.16
C LEU A 58 -5.96 -6.46 6.36
N THR A 59 -5.42 -5.31 6.78
CA THR A 59 -4.24 -4.71 6.12
C THR A 59 -3.03 -5.64 6.22
N VAL A 60 -2.77 -6.21 7.40
CA VAL A 60 -1.67 -7.17 7.60
C VAL A 60 -1.83 -8.40 6.69
N ILE A 61 -3.03 -9.00 6.64
CA ILE A 61 -3.31 -10.16 5.78
C ILE A 61 -3.09 -9.78 4.31
N SER A 62 -3.63 -8.65 3.87
CA SER A 62 -3.46 -8.16 2.51
C SER A 62 -1.98 -7.99 2.15
N MET A 63 -1.22 -7.31 2.99
CA MET A 63 0.20 -7.08 2.76
C MET A 63 0.99 -8.38 2.74
N ALA A 64 0.64 -9.35 3.59
CA ALA A 64 1.23 -10.68 3.57
C ALA A 64 0.94 -11.43 2.25
N LEU A 65 -0.30 -11.39 1.75
CA LEU A 65 -0.67 -12.01 0.47
C LEU A 65 0.12 -11.42 -0.70
N ILE A 66 0.30 -10.09 -0.71
CA ILE A 66 1.09 -9.39 -1.73
C ILE A 66 2.57 -9.78 -1.61
N ALA A 67 3.13 -9.73 -0.41
CA ALA A 67 4.52 -10.10 -0.16
C ALA A 67 4.81 -11.56 -0.53
N THR A 68 3.96 -12.52 -0.15
CA THR A 68 4.10 -13.93 -0.53
C THR A 68 4.07 -14.09 -2.05
N THR A 69 3.14 -13.43 -2.74
CA THR A 69 3.09 -13.51 -4.21
C THR A 69 4.35 -12.91 -4.85
N CYS A 70 4.86 -11.79 -4.34
CA CYS A 70 6.10 -11.20 -4.82
C CYS A 70 7.32 -12.10 -4.55
N ALA A 71 7.38 -12.77 -3.40
CA ALA A 71 8.43 -13.73 -3.07
C ALA A 71 8.40 -14.97 -3.98
N LEU A 72 7.21 -15.42 -4.39
CA LEU A 72 7.06 -16.52 -5.35
C LEU A 72 7.39 -16.09 -6.79
N ASN A 73 7.37 -14.79 -7.08
CA ASN A 73 7.61 -14.23 -8.41
C ASN A 73 8.92 -13.39 -8.47
N LEU A 74 9.94 -13.74 -7.68
CA LEU A 74 11.25 -13.05 -7.66
C LEU A 74 11.99 -13.05 -9.02
N HIS A 75 11.59 -13.92 -9.95
CA HIS A 75 12.09 -13.90 -11.33
C HIS A 75 11.71 -12.61 -12.07
N LEU A 76 10.72 -11.86 -11.59
CA LEU A 76 10.34 -10.55 -12.10
C LEU A 76 11.07 -9.45 -11.32
N THR A 77 11.83 -8.62 -12.03
CA THR A 77 12.63 -7.55 -11.42
C THR A 77 11.77 -6.56 -10.61
N GLY A 78 10.52 -6.33 -11.01
CA GLY A 78 9.59 -5.48 -10.26
C GLY A 78 9.08 -6.11 -8.95
N ALA A 79 9.03 -7.44 -8.86
CA ALA A 79 8.51 -8.13 -7.69
C ALA A 79 9.41 -7.98 -6.47
N SER A 80 10.74 -7.92 -6.65
CA SER A 80 11.67 -7.71 -5.54
C SER A 80 11.53 -6.31 -4.92
N ILE A 81 11.31 -5.28 -5.75
CA ILE A 81 11.08 -3.90 -5.28
C ILE A 81 9.78 -3.83 -4.47
N VAL A 82 8.69 -4.42 -4.99
CA VAL A 82 7.41 -4.48 -4.28
C VAL A 82 7.53 -5.28 -2.99
N LEU A 83 8.26 -6.39 -2.99
CA LEU A 83 8.52 -7.19 -1.79
C LEU A 83 9.24 -6.36 -0.72
N ILE A 84 10.32 -5.68 -1.07
CA ILE A 84 11.06 -4.83 -0.13
C ILE A 84 10.15 -3.72 0.41
N GLY A 85 9.44 -3.01 -0.47
CA GLY A 85 8.52 -1.94 -0.07
C GLY A 85 7.38 -2.43 0.83
N THR A 86 6.82 -3.61 0.55
CA THR A 86 5.77 -4.21 1.38
C THR A 86 6.31 -4.67 2.73
N VAL A 87 7.48 -5.30 2.80
CA VAL A 87 8.11 -5.70 4.06
C VAL A 87 8.42 -4.47 4.93
N LEU A 88 8.99 -3.42 4.34
CA LEU A 88 9.28 -2.17 5.05
C LEU A 88 8.02 -1.46 5.58
N ASN A 89 6.87 -1.63 4.93
CA ASN A 89 5.58 -1.16 5.44
C ASN A 89 4.96 -2.10 6.47
N LEU A 90 5.17 -3.41 6.34
CA LEU A 90 4.60 -4.42 7.23
C LEU A 90 5.25 -4.39 8.61
N ILE A 91 6.57 -4.18 8.69
CA ILE A 91 7.31 -4.12 9.96
C ILE A 91 6.70 -3.08 10.93
N PRO A 92 6.58 -1.78 10.59
CA PRO A 92 6.01 -0.80 11.50
C PRO A 92 4.53 -1.08 11.79
N LEU A 93 3.77 -1.57 10.81
CA LEU A 93 2.36 -1.91 10.98
C LEU A 93 2.14 -3.04 11.99
N VAL A 94 2.99 -4.08 11.98
CA VAL A 94 2.90 -5.20 12.93
C VAL A 94 3.40 -4.79 14.31
N LEU A 95 4.49 -4.01 14.38
CA LEU A 95 5.10 -3.61 15.66
C LEU A 95 4.33 -2.51 16.39
N ASN A 96 3.75 -1.56 15.66
CA ASN A 96 3.13 -0.36 16.25
C ASN A 96 1.63 -0.25 15.94
N GLY A 97 1.07 -1.16 15.13
CA GLY A 97 -0.28 -0.98 14.59
C GLY A 97 -0.35 0.21 13.63
N TYR A 98 -1.51 0.85 13.54
CA TYR A 98 -1.60 2.17 12.93
C TYR A 98 -0.87 3.16 13.83
N VAL A 99 0.18 3.80 13.32
CA VAL A 99 0.81 4.92 14.01
C VAL A 99 -0.27 6.00 14.16
N PRO A 100 -0.70 6.32 15.40
CA PRO A 100 -1.71 7.33 15.59
C PRO A 100 -1.13 8.67 15.12
N VAL A 101 -1.77 9.24 14.10
CA VAL A 101 -1.45 10.61 13.68
C VAL A 101 -1.89 11.50 14.84
N THR A 102 -0.95 12.22 15.44
CA THR A 102 -1.28 13.20 16.47
C THR A 102 -2.35 14.16 15.94
N VAL A 103 -3.25 14.59 16.81
CA VAL A 103 -4.35 15.51 16.45
C VAL A 103 -3.80 16.75 15.71
N ASP A 104 -2.65 17.27 16.17
CA ASP A 104 -1.96 18.40 15.53
C ASP A 104 -1.49 18.10 14.11
N ALA A 105 -1.11 16.84 13.81
CA ALA A 105 -0.73 16.42 12.47
C ALA A 105 -1.95 16.18 11.57
N VAL A 106 -3.10 15.75 12.13
CA VAL A 106 -4.36 15.63 11.38
C VAL A 106 -4.91 17.01 10.99
N VAL A 107 -4.91 17.95 11.95
CA VAL A 107 -5.34 19.34 11.74
C VAL A 107 -4.34 20.10 10.86
N GLY A 108 -3.04 19.94 11.10
CA GLY A 108 -1.99 20.55 10.29
C GLY A 108 -1.94 20.04 8.85
N ALA A 109 -2.38 18.81 8.60
CA ALA A 109 -2.54 18.25 7.26
C ALA A 109 -3.86 18.65 6.57
N GLY A 110 -4.74 19.40 7.26
CA GLY A 110 -6.05 19.81 6.73
C GLY A 110 -7.02 18.66 6.51
N ILE A 111 -6.80 17.52 7.18
CA ILE A 111 -7.64 16.32 7.05
C ILE A 111 -8.94 16.47 7.88
N ALA A 112 -8.89 17.21 8.98
CA ALA A 112 -10.04 17.55 9.81
C ALA A 112 -9.88 18.92 10.49
N ASP A 113 -10.98 19.63 10.70
CA ASP A 113 -10.98 20.89 11.45
C ASP A 113 -10.97 20.60 12.96
N ALA A 114 -10.23 21.40 13.73
CA ALA A 114 -10.11 21.22 15.19
C ALA A 114 -11.47 21.19 15.92
N GLY A 115 -12.49 21.86 15.38
CA GLY A 115 -13.85 21.87 15.92
C GLY A 115 -14.68 20.60 15.64
N SER A 116 -14.20 19.71 14.77
CA SER A 116 -14.88 18.46 14.39
C SER A 116 -14.34 17.22 15.10
N ILE A 117 -13.31 17.39 15.94
CA ILE A 117 -12.65 16.32 16.69
C ILE A 117 -13.26 16.28 18.09
N ASP A 118 -14.12 15.29 18.35
CA ASP A 118 -14.73 15.06 19.66
C ASP A 118 -13.67 14.49 20.62
N LEU A 119 -12.99 15.39 21.34
CA LEU A 119 -11.96 15.03 22.31
C LEU A 119 -12.60 14.82 23.68
N VAL A 120 -12.69 13.57 24.13
CA VAL A 120 -12.94 13.27 25.54
C VAL A 120 -11.68 13.63 26.33
N ARG A 121 -11.66 14.82 26.93
CA ARG A 121 -10.65 15.20 27.93
C ARG A 121 -10.82 14.30 29.15
N LEU A 122 -9.91 13.34 29.32
CA LEU A 122 -9.68 12.72 30.61
C LEU A 122 -8.95 13.75 31.49
N SER A 123 -9.69 14.40 32.38
CA SER A 123 -9.09 15.19 33.45
C SER A 123 -8.26 14.26 34.32
N ALA A 124 -7.02 14.68 34.57
CA ALA A 124 -6.01 13.98 35.37
C ALA A 124 -6.48 13.62 36.78
#